data_AF-A0A3E0B2N3-F1
#
_entry.id   AF-A0A3E0B2N3-F1
#
_cell.length_a   1.000
_cell.length_b   1.000
_cell.length_c   1.000
_cell.angle_alpha   90.00
_cell.angle_beta   90.00
_cell.angle_gamma   90.00
#
_symmetry.space_group_name_H-M   'P 1'
#
loop_
_entity.id
_entity.type
_entity.pdbx_description
1 polymer ?
#
loop_
_entity_poly.entity_id
_entity_poly.type
_entity_poly.pdbx_seq_one_letter_code
_entity_poly.pdbx_strand_id
1 'polypeptide(L)' 'MKTVRELFSELDEWKAYKPSSTMSSIAKSNHIMRLKQEIKNRIDVEEYKDYILLKEEK' A
#
# COMPACT_ATOMS: atom_id res chain seq x y z
N MET A 1 4.88 8.25 10.95
CA MET A 1 4.70 7.11 10.03
C MET A 1 3.22 6.78 10.01
N LYS A 2 2.61 6.61 8.83
CA LYS A 2 1.25 6.07 8.74
C LYS A 2 1.27 4.57 9.06
N THR A 3 0.22 4.00 9.59
CA THR A 3 0.02 2.55 9.77
C THR A 3 -0.46 1.90 8.47
N VAL A 4 -0.39 0.57 8.36
CA VAL A 4 -0.95 -0.17 7.21
C VAL A 4 -2.44 0.10 7.04
N ARG A 5 -3.18 0.18 8.16
CA ARG A 5 -4.61 0.52 8.17
C ARG A 5 -4.88 1.91 7.59
N GLU A 6 -4.08 2.90 7.97
CA GLU A 6 -4.19 4.26 7.42
C GLU A 6 -3.85 4.31 5.93
N LEU A 7 -2.88 3.51 5.45
CA LEU A 7 -2.60 3.40 4.02
C LEU A 7 -3.76 2.79 3.23
N PHE A 8 -4.46 1.80 3.80
CA PHE A 8 -5.66 1.23 3.19
C PHE A 8 -6.82 2.22 3.17
N SER A 9 -7.06 2.94 4.27
CA SER A 9 -8.08 3.99 4.32
C SER A 9 -7.80 5.08 3.27
N GLU A 10 -6.55 5.54 3.16
CA GLU A 10 -6.14 6.51 2.15
C GLU A 10 -6.32 5.95 0.72
N LEU A 11 -5.98 4.69 0.49
CA LEU A 11 -6.19 4.05 -0.81
C LEU A 11 -7.67 4.04 -1.21
N ASP A 12 -8.57 3.80 -0.26
CA ASP A 12 -10.02 3.77 -0.52
C ASP A 12 -10.59 5.17 -0.73
N GLU A 13 -10.11 6.18 0.00
CA GLU A 13 -10.43 7.59 -0.26
C GLU A 13 -10.02 8.01 -1.68
N TRP A 14 -8.80 7.67 -2.10
CA TRP A 14 -8.31 8.00 -3.44
C TRP A 14 -9.03 7.22 -4.55
N LYS A 15 -9.49 5.99 -4.29
CA LYS A 15 -10.37 5.27 -5.23
C LYS A 15 -11.69 5.99 -5.42
N ALA A 16 -12.31 6.46 -4.33
CA ALA A 16 -13.58 7.18 -4.36
C ALA A 16 -13.48 8.59 -4.96
N TYR A 17 -12.30 9.22 -4.86
CA TYR A 17 -12.05 10.55 -5.43
C TYR A 17 -12.28 10.59 -6.95
N LYS A 18 -13.12 11.50 -7.44
CA LYS A 18 -13.35 11.70 -8.87
C LYS A 18 -12.48 12.86 -9.40
N PRO A 19 -11.48 12.59 -10.24
CA PRO A 19 -10.66 13.64 -10.81
C PRO A 19 -11.48 14.51 -11.78
N SER A 20 -11.23 15.82 -11.78
CA SER A 20 -11.94 16.82 -12.59
C SER A 20 -11.24 17.13 -13.92
N SER A 21 -10.02 16.61 -14.12
CA SER A 21 -9.17 16.90 -15.28
C SER A 21 -8.25 15.72 -15.62
N THR A 22 -7.74 15.67 -16.85
CA THR A 22 -6.79 14.63 -17.27
C THR A 22 -5.54 14.60 -16.37
N MET A 23 -5.02 15.78 -16.00
CA MET A 23 -3.86 15.90 -15.12
C MET A 23 -4.16 15.37 -13.70
N SER A 24 -5.34 15.66 -13.15
CA SER A 24 -5.73 15.13 -11.83
C SER A 24 -6.01 13.62 -11.86
N SER A 25 -6.44 13.08 -12.99
CA SER A 25 -6.57 11.63 -13.19
C SER A 25 -5.22 10.91 -13.19
N ILE A 26 -4.21 11.50 -13.84
CA ILE A 26 -2.83 11.00 -13.84
C ILE A 26 -2.25 11.09 -12.42
N ALA A 27 -2.43 12.22 -11.73
CA ALA A 27 -1.98 12.40 -10.35
C ALA A 27 -2.61 11.36 -9.40
N LYS A 28 -3.93 11.12 -9.51
CA LYS A 28 -4.64 10.06 -8.77
C LYS A 28 -4.02 8.69 -9.03
N SER A 29 -3.77 8.35 -10.29
CA SER A 29 -3.24 7.04 -10.69
C SER A 29 -1.83 6.82 -10.13
N ASN A 30 -0.98 7.84 -10.19
CA ASN A 30 0.37 7.81 -9.61
C ASN A 30 0.33 7.68 -8.09
N HIS A 31 -0.57 8.38 -7.41
CA HIS A 31 -0.71 8.32 -5.95
C HIS A 31 -1.19 6.94 -5.49
N ILE A 32 -2.19 6.37 -6.16
CA ILE A 32 -2.67 5.00 -5.92
C ILE A 32 -1.55 3.97 -6.12
N MET A 33 -0.73 4.13 -7.17
CA MET A 33 0.38 3.22 -7.43
C MET A 33 1.42 3.26 -6.30
N ARG A 34 1.78 4.45 -5.82
CA ARG A 34 2.71 4.62 -4.69
C ARG A 34 2.15 4.00 -3.41
N LEU A 35 0.88 4.26 -3.08
CA LEU A 35 0.23 3.66 -1.91
C LEU A 35 0.23 2.13 -1.98
N LYS A 36 -0.09 1.55 -3.14
CA LYS A 36 -0.03 0.09 -3.33
C LYS A 36 1.38 -0.48 -3.13
N GLN A 37 2.41 0.22 -3.62
CA GLN A 37 3.80 -0.20 -3.40
C GLN A 37 4.20 -0.09 -1.93
N GLU A 38 3.79 0.98 -1.24
CA GLU A 38 4.07 1.16 0.18
C GLU A 38 3.36 0.10 1.05
N ILE A 39 2.10 -0.19 0.73
CA ILE A 39 1.33 -1.29 1.35
C ILE A 39 2.03 -2.62 1.09
N LYS A 40 2.40 -2.90 -0.16
CA LYS A 40 3.09 -4.15 -0.53
C LYS A 40 4.39 -4.29 0.23
N ASN A 41 5.27 -3.27 0.22
CA ASN A 41 6.56 -3.33 0.91
C ASN A 41 6.42 -3.54 2.42
N ARG A 42 5.35 -3.02 3.03
CA ARG A 42 5.07 -3.27 4.46
C ARG A 42 4.52 -4.66 4.75
N ILE A 43 3.80 -5.27 3.81
CA ILE A 43 3.30 -6.65 3.92
C ILE A 43 4.39 -7.67 3.59
N ASP A 44 5.28 -7.35 2.64
CA ASP A 44 6.14 -8.32 1.94
C ASP A 44 7.50 -8.58 2.62
N VAL A 45 7.98 -7.73 3.54
CA VAL A 45 9.43 -7.77 3.90
C VAL A 45 9.78 -8.45 5.23
N GLU A 46 9.00 -8.34 6.31
CA GLU A 46 9.46 -8.84 7.63
C GLU A 46 8.49 -9.78 8.37
N GLU A 47 7.18 -9.75 8.08
CA GLU A 47 6.21 -10.50 8.90
C GLU A 47 6.18 -12.01 8.60
N TYR A 48 6.53 -12.42 7.38
CA TYR A 48 6.50 -13.83 6.98
C TYR A 48 7.88 -14.48 6.90
N LYS A 49 8.93 -13.72 6.62
CA LYS A 49 10.24 -14.30 6.37
C LYS A 49 10.83 -14.91 7.64
N ASP A 50 10.75 -14.19 8.76
CA ASP A 50 11.25 -14.69 10.05
C ASP A 50 10.34 -15.77 10.65
N TYR A 51 9.02 -15.69 10.44
CA TYR A 51 8.09 -16.74 10.88
C TYR A 51 8.30 -18.06 10.12
N ILE A 52 8.62 -18.01 8.83
CA ILE A 52 8.93 -19.18 8.01
C ILE A 52 10.32 -19.74 8.37
N LEU A 53 11.34 -18.88 8.48
CA LEU A 53 12.70 -19.30 8.81
C LEU A 53 12.82 -19.89 10.23
N LEU A 54 12.07 -19.37 11.21
CA LEU A 54 12.05 -19.90 12.59
C LEU A 54 11.32 -21.25 12.74
N LYS A 55 10.51 -21.66 11.74
CA LYS A 55 9.76 -22.93 11.80
C LYS A 55 10.54 -24.11 11.22
N GLU A 56 11.57 -23.88 10.40
CA GLU A 56 12.39 -24.95 9.81
C GLU A 56 13.53 -25.43 10.73
N GLU A 57 13.77 -24.76 11.86
CA GLU A 57 14.80 -25.14 12.85
C GLU A 57 14.27 -25.94 14.06
N LYS A 58 13.03 -26.48 14.02
CA LYS A 58 12.50 -27.36 15.08
C LYS A 58 11.96 -28.70 14.59
#